data_AF-A0A9D9T577-F1
#
_entry.id   AF-A0A9D9T577-F1
#
_cell.length_a   1.000
_cell.length_b   1.000
_cell.length_c   1.000
_cell.angle_alpha   90.00
_cell.angle_beta   90.00
_cell.angle_gamma   90.00
#
_symmetry.space_group_name_H-M   'P 1'
#
loop_
_entity.id
_entity.type
_entity.pdbx_description
1 polymer ?
#
loop_
_entity_poly.entity_id
_entity_poly.type
_entity_poly.pdbx_seq_one_letter_code
_entity_poly.pdbx_strand_id
1 'polypeptide(L)'
;LLVSGKLMEYLASGNQVLVLGKTKGDAAAIINEVQSSAIVENHDYEGVYTQLKTMLSSDFKNENIPSAINKYSREATATQLATLLLERLKG
;
A
#
# COMPACT_ATOMS: atom_id res chain seq x y z
N LEU A 1 2.08 -4.26 11.67
CA LEU A 1 1.23 -3.87 10.52
C LEU A 1 -0.16 -3.41 10.98
N LEU A 2 -0.25 -2.20 11.51
CA LEU A 2 -1.52 -1.50 11.67
C LEU A 2 -1.76 -0.65 10.41
N VAL A 3 -2.60 -1.14 9.52
CA VAL A 3 -2.94 -0.47 8.26
C VAL A 3 -4.46 -0.39 8.13
N SER A 4 -4.97 0.78 7.77
CA SER A 4 -6.42 0.97 7.61
C SER A 4 -6.93 0.23 6.37
N GLY A 5 -8.15 -0.31 6.44
CA GLY A 5 -8.80 -0.94 5.28
C GLY A 5 -8.89 0.00 4.07
N LYS A 6 -9.11 1.30 4.31
CA LYS A 6 -9.13 2.34 3.27
C LYS A 6 -7.84 2.42 2.47
N LEU A 7 -6.68 2.25 3.11
CA LEU A 7 -5.41 2.26 2.39
C LEU A 7 -5.38 1.12 1.36
N MET A 8 -5.81 -0.07 1.78
CA MET A 8 -5.85 -1.23 0.90
C MET A 8 -6.85 -1.06 -0.24
N GLU A 9 -8.00 -0.44 0.01
CA GLU A 9 -8.99 -0.10 -1.01
C GLU A 9 -8.41 0.86 -2.06
N TYR A 10 -7.70 1.90 -1.63
CA TYR A 10 -7.08 2.84 -2.57
C TYR A 10 -6.00 2.18 -3.42
N LEU A 11 -5.15 1.34 -2.84
CA LEU A 11 -4.13 0.61 -3.60
C LEU A 11 -4.77 -0.40 -4.56
N ALA A 12 -5.87 -1.04 -4.16
CA ALA A 12 -6.63 -1.96 -5.01
C ALA A 12 -7.37 -1.27 -6.16
N SER A 13 -7.53 0.05 -6.11
CA SER A 13 -8.19 0.81 -7.20
C SER A 13 -7.33 0.97 -8.45
N GLY A 14 -6.02 0.67 -8.38
CA GLY A 14 -5.09 0.89 -9.49
C GLY A 14 -4.81 2.36 -9.79
N ASN A 15 -5.29 3.30 -8.96
CA ASN A 15 -4.98 4.73 -9.09
C ASN A 15 -3.63 5.06 -8.45
N GLN A 16 -3.07 6.22 -8.81
CA GLN A 16 -1.98 6.80 -8.04
C GLN A 16 -2.44 7.13 -6.62
N VAL A 17 -1.61 6.82 -5.62
CA VAL A 17 -1.92 7.07 -4.20
C VAL A 17 -0.77 7.84 -3.56
N LEU A 18 -1.06 9.03 -3.05
CA LEU A 18 -0.14 9.78 -2.19
C LEU A 18 -0.61 9.65 -0.73
N VAL A 19 0.22 9.01 0.09
CA VAL A 19 -0.02 8.86 1.53
C VAL A 19 0.75 9.93 2.28
N LEU A 20 0.06 10.59 3.23
CA LEU A 20 0.70 11.46 4.21
C LEU A 20 0.86 10.69 5.52
N GLY A 21 2.10 10.46 5.94
CA GLY A 21 2.39 9.71 7.16
C GLY A 21 3.85 9.34 7.35
N LYS A 22 4.11 8.53 8.37
CA LYS A 22 5.46 8.09 8.73
C LYS A 22 6.08 7.27 7.61
N THR A 23 7.16 7.75 7.04
CA THR A 23 7.94 7.13 5.96
C THR A 23 8.66 5.85 6.39
N LYS A 24 8.74 5.57 7.70
CA LYS A 24 9.34 4.35 8.28
C LYS A 24 8.34 3.53 9.10
N GLY A 25 7.05 3.59 8.75
CA GLY A 25 5.98 2.86 9.43
C GLY A 25 5.44 1.65 8.66
N ASP A 26 4.44 1.00 9.25
CA ASP A 26 3.74 -0.13 8.64
C ASP A 26 3.11 0.20 7.27
N ALA A 27 2.52 1.39 7.13
CA ALA A 27 1.96 1.84 5.85
C ALA A 27 3.06 2.03 4.79
N ALA A 28 4.23 2.56 5.18
CA ALA A 28 5.36 2.74 4.27
C ALA A 28 5.85 1.41 3.70
N ALA A 29 5.86 0.36 4.53
CA ALA A 29 6.26 -0.98 4.08
C ALA A 29 5.40 -1.47 2.91
N ILE A 30 4.09 -1.21 2.92
CA ILE A 30 3.18 -1.60 1.84
C ILE A 30 3.31 -0.66 0.64
N ILE A 31 3.35 0.65 0.89
CA ILE A 31 3.43 1.67 -0.17
C ILE A 31 4.67 1.50 -1.03
N ASN A 32 5.81 1.17 -0.42
CA ASN A 32 7.06 0.95 -1.14
C ASN A 32 7.04 -0.28 -2.07
N GLU A 33 6.03 -1.16 -1.94
CA GLU A 33 5.83 -2.29 -2.86
C GLU A 33 4.99 -1.90 -4.09
N VAL A 34 4.27 -0.77 -4.04
CA VAL A 34 3.32 -0.36 -5.08
C VAL A 34 3.89 0.83 -5.83
N GLN A 35 4.35 0.58 -7.06
CA GLN A 35 5.04 1.56 -7.90
C GLN A 35 4.25 2.84 -8.18
N SER A 36 2.92 2.75 -8.29
CA SER A 36 2.04 3.90 -8.52
C SER A 36 1.77 4.74 -7.26
N SER A 37 2.37 4.39 -6.12
CA SER A 37 2.11 5.04 -4.84
C SER A 37 3.36 5.64 -4.21
N ALA A 38 3.17 6.65 -3.38
CA ALA A 38 4.22 7.33 -2.65
C ALA A 38 3.76 7.68 -1.23
N ILE A 39 4.71 7.81 -0.30
CA ILE A 39 4.47 8.26 1.06
C ILE A 39 5.39 9.43 1.40
N VAL A 40 4.82 10.47 2.00
CA VAL A 40 5.54 11.69 2.41
C VAL A 40 5.20 12.01 3.86
N GLU A 41 6.16 12.53 4.62
CA GLU A 41 5.90 12.97 6.00
C GLU A 41 4.93 14.15 6.04
N ASN A 42 4.06 14.20 7.05
CA ASN A 42 3.04 15.24 7.18
C ASN A 42 3.58 16.69 7.20
N HIS A 43 4.84 16.87 7.60
CA HIS A 43 5.49 18.17 7.73
C HIS A 43 6.41 18.50 6.55
N ASP A 44 6.55 17.59 5.58
CA ASP A 44 7.38 17.78 4.40
C ASP A 44 6.55 18.37 3.24
N TYR A 45 6.22 19.66 3.37
CA TYR A 45 5.40 20.38 2.40
C TYR A 45 6.02 20.42 1.00
N GLU A 46 7.35 20.56 0.93
CA GLU A 46 8.08 20.52 -0.33
C GLU A 46 7.97 19.13 -0.98
N GLY A 47 8.16 18.05 -0.21
CA GLY A 47 7.97 16.69 -0.68
C GLY A 47 6.56 16.44 -1.20
N VAL A 48 5.53 16.95 -0.52
CA VAL A 48 4.14 16.87 -0.99
C VAL A 48 3.97 17.60 -2.32
N TYR A 49 4.47 18.83 -2.43
CA TYR A 49 4.38 19.62 -3.65
C TYR A 49 5.08 18.93 -4.83
N THR A 50 6.33 18.47 -4.62
CA THR A 50 7.10 17.74 -5.63
C THR A 50 6.36 16.49 -6.08
N GLN A 51 5.81 15.71 -5.14
CA GLN A 51 5.15 14.46 -5.48
C GLN A 51 3.84 14.69 -6.24
N LEU A 52 3.03 15.67 -5.84
CA LEU A 52 1.82 16.06 -6.56
C LEU A 52 2.14 16.51 -7.99
N LYS A 53 3.18 17.33 -8.16
CA LYS A 53 3.60 17.81 -9.48
C LYS A 53 4.04 16.64 -10.38
N THR A 54 4.80 15.69 -9.84
CA THR A 54 5.22 14.48 -10.56
C THR A 54 4.02 13.64 -10.98
N MET A 55 3.07 13.39 -10.07
CA MET A 55 1.87 12.62 -10.37
C MET A 55 1.01 13.29 -11.45
N LEU A 56 0.76 14.59 -11.35
CA LEU A 56 -0.03 15.35 -12.33
C LEU A 56 0.63 15.46 -13.71
N SER A 57 1.96 15.45 -13.77
CA SER A 57 2.70 15.55 -15.04
C SER A 57 2.94 14.20 -15.70
N SER A 58 2.63 13.09 -15.02
CA SER A 58 2.80 11.75 -15.56
C SER A 58 1.65 11.37 -16.48
N ASP A 59 1.93 10.66 -17.57
CA ASP A 59 0.91 10.04 -18.45
C ASP A 59 0.29 8.79 -17.79
N PHE A 60 -0.04 8.89 -16.51
CA PHE A 60 -0.55 7.78 -15.73
C PHE A 60 -1.89 7.33 -16.30
N LYS A 61 -1.94 6.06 -16.67
CA LYS A 61 -3.18 5.35 -16.93
C LYS A 61 -3.42 4.45 -15.74
N ASN A 62 -4.66 4.40 -15.27
CA ASN A 62 -5.05 3.47 -14.23
C ASN A 62 -4.55 2.07 -14.62
N GLU A 63 -3.62 1.56 -13.83
CA GLU A 63 -3.04 0.25 -14.07
C GLU A 63 -4.02 -0.80 -13.55
N ASN A 64 -3.98 -1.99 -14.15
CA ASN A 64 -4.59 -3.14 -13.51
C ASN A 64 -4.10 -3.26 -12.06
N ILE A 65 -4.95 -3.78 -11.19
CA ILE A 65 -4.70 -3.95 -9.74
C ILE A 65 -3.24 -4.37 -9.52
N PRO A 66 -2.43 -3.59 -8.77
CA PRO A 66 -1.02 -3.86 -8.60
C PRO A 66 -0.80 -5.27 -8.05
N SER A 67 0.01 -6.09 -8.75
CA SER A 67 0.26 -7.47 -8.32
C SER A 67 0.87 -7.55 -6.91
N ALA A 68 1.61 -6.52 -6.51
CA ALA A 68 2.23 -6.37 -5.20
C ALA A 68 1.23 -6.48 -4.03
N ILE A 69 -0.02 -6.04 -4.22
CA ILE A 69 -1.03 -6.09 -3.14
C ILE A 69 -1.82 -7.40 -3.09
N ASN A 70 -1.65 -8.31 -4.06
CA ASN A 70 -2.38 -9.58 -4.10
C ASN A 70 -2.13 -10.45 -2.86
N LYS A 71 -0.93 -10.36 -2.26
CA LYS A 71 -0.58 -11.07 -1.02
C LYS A 71 -1.37 -10.57 0.20
N TYR A 72 -1.96 -9.39 0.11
CA TYR A 72 -2.86 -8.80 1.11
C TYR A 72 -4.34 -9.04 0.77
N SER A 73 -4.65 -9.81 -0.27
CA SER A 73 -6.03 -10.20 -0.59
C SER A 73 -6.67 -10.97 0.56
N ARG A 74 -8.01 -10.99 0.59
CA ARG A 74 -8.78 -11.76 1.58
C ARG A 74 -8.40 -13.24 1.54
N GLU A 75 -8.28 -13.80 0.35
CA GLU A 75 -7.90 -15.20 0.15
C GLU A 75 -6.49 -15.49 0.67
N ALA A 76 -5.50 -14.65 0.30
CA ALA A 76 -4.12 -14.85 0.72
C ALA A 76 -3.95 -14.72 2.24
N THR A 77 -4.58 -13.71 2.84
CA THR A 77 -4.50 -13.48 4.30
C THR A 77 -5.27 -14.54 5.10
N ALA A 78 -6.44 -14.99 4.63
CA ALA A 78 -7.16 -16.11 5.24
C ALA A 78 -6.38 -17.42 5.16
N THR A 79 -5.71 -17.68 4.03
CA THR A 79 -4.85 -18.85 3.86
C THR A 79 -3.67 -18.82 4.83
N GLN A 80 -2.97 -17.68 4.93
CA GLN A 80 -1.87 -17.51 5.88
C GLN A 80 -2.34 -17.72 7.34
N LEU A 81 -3.50 -17.17 7.70
CA LEU A 81 -4.08 -17.36 9.02
C LEU A 81 -4.41 -18.83 9.30
N ALA A 82 -5.05 -19.52 8.34
CA ALA A 82 -5.39 -20.94 8.47
C ALA A 82 -4.14 -21.80 8.67
N THR A 83 -3.07 -21.54 7.90
CA THR A 83 -1.78 -22.23 8.06
C THR A 83 -1.22 -22.05 9.46
N LEU A 84 -1.16 -20.82 9.97
CA LEU A 84 -0.67 -20.53 11.31
C LEU A 84 -1.50 -21.23 12.40
N LEU A 85 -2.82 -21.28 12.25
CA LEU A 85 -3.69 -22.00 13.19
C LEU A 85 -3.43 -23.51 13.18
N LEU A 86 -3.30 -24.11 11.99
CA LEU A 86 -3.02 -25.54 11.85
C LEU A 86 -1.64 -25.92 12.40
N GLU A 87 -0.62 -25.09 12.21
CA GLU A 87 0.70 -25.29 12.81
C GLU A 87 0.65 -25.27 14.34
N ARG A 88 -0.11 -24.34 14.92
CA ARG A 88 -0.29 -24.24 16.37
C ARG A 88 -1.09 -25.38 16.97
N LEU A 89 -1.97 -26.03 16.20
CA LEU A 89 -2.73 -27.19 16.65
C LEU A 89 -1.96 -28.51 16.54
N LYS A 90 -0.84 -28.54 15.81
CA LYS A 90 0.03 -29.73 15.65
C LYS A 90 1.15 -29.81 16.69
N GLY A 91 1.39 -28.75 17.46
CA GLY A 91 2.34 -28.71 18.57
C GLY A 91 1.63 -28.77 19.91
#